data_AF-A0AAN6MI09-F1
#
_entry.id   AF-A0AAN6MI09-F1
#
_cell.length_a   1.000
_cell.length_b   1.000
_cell.length_c   1.000
_cell.angle_alpha   90.00
_cell.angle_beta   90.00
_cell.angle_gamma   90.00
#
_symmetry.space_group_name_H-M   'P 1'
#
loop_
_entity.id
_entity.type
_entity.pdbx_description
1 polymer ?
#
loop_
_entity_poly.entity_id
_entity_poly.type
_entity_poly.pdbx_seq_one_letter_code
_entity_poly.pdbx_strand_id
1 'polypeptide(L)' 'MSAEARLYTFSEETKTHLRKFRLGTSRASDPQAVIYMIDKQTKEIRQDEDEMVYKSLEELADDLPDHSPRFVLLSYPLTL' A
#
# COMPACT_ATOMS: atom_id res chain seq x y z
N MET A 1 6.77 -26.00 6.32
CA MET A 1 6.47 -24.56 6.16
C MET A 1 7.35 -24.01 5.06
N SER A 2 6.88 -23.87 3.81
CA SER A 2 7.49 -23.08 2.72
C SER A 2 6.88 -23.49 1.37
N ALA A 3 5.68 -22.98 1.09
CA ALA A 3 5.06 -23.05 -0.25
C ALA A 3 4.18 -21.82 -0.51
N GLU A 4 3.58 -21.25 0.54
CA GLU A 4 2.70 -20.08 0.42
C GLU A 4 3.42 -18.79 0.00
N ALA A 5 4.72 -18.66 0.27
CA ALA A 5 5.50 -17.44 0.01
C ALA A 5 5.78 -17.16 -1.49
N ARG A 6 5.41 -18.06 -2.41
CA ARG A 6 5.57 -17.86 -3.88
C ARG A 6 4.25 -17.64 -4.61
N LEU A 7 3.13 -17.56 -3.90
CA LEU A 7 1.80 -17.43 -4.52
C LEU A 7 1.53 -16.03 -5.07
N TYR A 8 2.15 -15.00 -4.50
CA TYR A 8 1.87 -13.61 -4.86
C TYR A 8 3.09 -12.92 -5.48
N THR A 9 2.82 -12.04 -6.44
CA THR A 9 3.86 -11.33 -7.19
C THR A 9 3.65 -9.82 -7.12
N PHE A 10 4.74 -9.09 -7.35
CA PHE A 10 4.70 -7.66 -7.59
C PHE A 10 5.14 -7.42 -9.03
N SER A 11 4.35 -6.68 -9.81
CA SER A 11 4.81 -6.16 -11.10
C SER A 11 5.96 -5.17 -10.92
N GLU A 12 6.68 -4.92 -12.02
CA GLU A 12 7.71 -3.88 -12.04
C GLU A 12 7.13 -2.49 -11.80
N GLU A 13 5.89 -2.24 -12.24
CA GLU A 13 5.13 -1.04 -11.94
C GLU A 13 4.90 -0.87 -10.44
N THR A 14 4.34 -1.89 -9.77
CA THR A 14 4.10 -1.84 -8.32
C THR A 14 5.41 -1.67 -7.56
N LYS A 15 6.48 -2.38 -7.94
CA LYS A 15 7.81 -2.20 -7.32
C LYS A 15 8.34 -0.76 -7.49
N THR A 16 8.10 -0.16 -8.66
CA THR A 16 8.48 1.23 -8.93
C THR A 16 7.69 2.19 -8.06
N HIS A 17 6.38 1.99 -7.93
CA HIS A 17 5.55 2.78 -7.02
C HIS A 17 6.02 2.65 -5.57
N LEU A 18 6.20 1.43 -5.05
CA LEU A 18 6.67 1.20 -3.68
C LEU A 18 7.99 1.93 -3.38
N ARG A 19 8.91 1.90 -4.36
CA ARG A 19 10.19 2.61 -4.25
C ARG A 19 10.01 4.13 -4.25
N LYS A 20 9.20 4.66 -5.17
CA LYS A 20 8.90 6.11 -5.26
C LYS A 20 8.22 6.59 -3.99
N PHE A 21 7.23 5.86 -3.48
CA PHE A 21 6.51 6.16 -2.25
C PHE A 21 7.49 6.27 -1.07
N ARG A 22 8.28 5.21 -0.81
CA ARG A 22 9.27 5.20 0.30
C ARG A 22 10.23 6.39 0.24
N LEU A 23 10.71 6.76 -0.94
CA LEU A 23 11.67 7.85 -1.10
C LEU A 23 11.00 9.23 -1.09
N GLY A 24 9.79 9.35 -1.62
CA GLY A 24 9.04 10.60 -1.71
C GLY A 24 8.44 11.04 -0.38
N THR A 25 8.01 10.10 0.46
CA THR A 25 7.36 10.39 1.75
C THR A 25 8.33 10.57 2.91
N SER A 26 9.64 10.34 2.70
CA SER A 26 10.63 10.31 3.79
C SER A 26 10.80 11.65 4.52
N ARG A 27 10.36 12.76 3.91
CA ARG A 27 10.41 14.12 4.48
C ARG A 27 9.03 14.73 4.68
N ALA A 28 7.95 13.95 4.48
CA ALA A 28 6.60 14.44 4.71
C ALA A 28 6.41 14.73 6.21
N SER A 29 5.77 15.84 6.52
CA SER A 29 5.38 16.20 7.89
C SER A 29 4.09 15.50 8.34
N ASP A 30 3.28 15.07 7.37
CA ASP A 30 1.99 14.42 7.58
C ASP A 30 2.10 12.93 7.25
N PRO A 31 1.33 12.05 7.90
CA PRO A 31 1.30 10.63 7.54
C PRO A 31 0.91 10.48 6.08
N GLN A 32 1.58 9.57 5.38
CA GLN A 32 1.24 9.21 4.00
C GLN A 32 0.90 7.72 4.00
N ALA A 33 -0.23 7.34 3.40
CA ALA A 33 -0.61 5.94 3.30
C ALA A 33 -1.14 5.59 1.91
N VAL A 34 -0.96 4.33 1.53
CA VAL A 34 -1.54 3.75 0.31
C VAL A 34 -2.11 2.37 0.64
N ILE A 35 -3.23 2.04 -0.02
CA ILE A 35 -3.92 0.76 0.15
C ILE A 35 -3.50 -0.18 -0.99
N TYR A 36 -3.06 -1.38 -0.63
CA TYR A 36 -2.76 -2.46 -1.56
C TYR A 36 -3.76 -3.61 -1.40
N MET A 37 -4.05 -4.26 -2.53
CA MET A 37 -4.87 -5.45 -2.58
C MET A 37 -4.22 -6.57 -3.37
N ILE A 38 -4.63 -7.79 -3.05
CA ILE A 38 -4.31 -8.96 -3.86
C ILE A 38 -5.39 -9.11 -4.93
N ASP A 39 -4.97 -9.04 -6.19
CA ASP A 39 -5.81 -9.46 -7.29
C ASP A 39 -6.03 -10.97 -7.24
N LYS A 40 -7.29 -11.39 -7.08
CA LYS A 40 -7.61 -12.81 -6.89
C LYS A 40 -7.35 -13.65 -8.15
N GLN A 41 -7.33 -13.03 -9.33
CA GLN A 41 -7.13 -13.69 -10.62
C GLN A 41 -5.64 -13.81 -10.91
N THR A 42 -4.90 -12.69 -10.87
CA THR A 42 -3.48 -12.65 -11.25
C THR A 42 -2.55 -13.01 -10.09
N LYS A 43 -3.06 -13.00 -8.85
CA LYS A 43 -2.27 -13.11 -7.61
C LYS A 43 -1.25 -11.99 -7.46
N GLU A 44 -1.44 -10.88 -8.17
CA GLU A 44 -0.60 -9.70 -8.04
C GLU A 44 -1.01 -8.87 -6.83
N ILE A 45 -0.04 -8.35 -6.09
CA ILE A 45 -0.25 -7.30 -5.10
C ILE A 45 -0.12 -5.96 -5.84
N ARG A 46 -1.21 -5.21 -5.92
CA ARG A 46 -1.29 -3.94 -6.63
C ARG A 46 -2.17 -2.93 -5.90
N GLN A 47 -1.99 -1.66 -6.24
CA GLN A 47 -2.83 -0.57 -5.77
C GLN A 47 -4.09 -0.47 -6.66
N ASP A 48 -5.03 0.38 -6.25
CA ASP A 48 -6.06 0.87 -7.16
C ASP A 48 -5.45 1.63 -8.36
N GLU A 49 -6.25 1.82 -9.40
CA GLU A 49 -5.82 2.50 -10.63
C GLU A 49 -5.58 4.01 -10.42
N ASP A 50 -6.14 4.58 -9.35
CA ASP A 50 -6.05 6.01 -9.04
C ASP A 50 -4.77 6.37 -8.27
N GLU A 51 -3.95 5.38 -7.88
CA GLU A 51 -2.73 5.52 -7.07
C GLU A 51 -2.94 6.44 -5.85
N MET A 52 -4.09 6.31 -5.19
CA MET A 52 -4.50 7.27 -4.16
C MET A 52 -3.56 7.26 -2.94
N VAL A 53 -3.08 8.46 -2.56
CA VAL A 53 -2.25 8.66 -1.38
C VAL A 53 -3.03 9.42 -0.30
N TYR A 54 -3.28 8.75 0.81
CA TYR A 54 -3.97 9.29 1.97
C TYR A 54 -3.03 10.12 2.84
N LYS A 55 -3.52 11.26 3.34
CA LYS A 55 -2.75 12.16 4.22
C LYS A 55 -3.22 12.18 5.67
N SER A 56 -4.31 11.48 5.96
CA SER A 56 -4.88 11.32 7.29
C SER A 56 -5.25 9.86 7.52
N LEU A 57 -5.33 9.43 8.79
CA LEU A 57 -5.72 8.07 9.14
C LEU A 57 -7.24 7.90 9.09
N GLU A 58 -7.97 8.99 9.26
CA GLU A 58 -9.43 9.06 9.19
C GLU A 58 -9.92 8.80 7.75
N GLU A 59 -9.41 9.54 6.77
CA GLU A 59 -9.75 9.33 5.35
C GLU A 59 -9.36 7.92 4.89
N LEU A 60 -8.21 7.41 5.35
CA LEU A 60 -7.78 6.04 5.08
C LEU A 60 -8.77 5.02 5.66
N ALA A 61 -9.25 5.24 6.88
CA ALA A 61 -10.16 4.33 7.55
C ALA A 61 -11.54 4.30 6.88
N ASP A 62 -12.04 5.46 6.43
CA ASP A 62 -13.33 5.59 5.75
C ASP A 62 -13.34 4.87 4.39
N ASP A 63 -12.20 4.82 3.69
CA ASP A 63 -12.08 4.15 2.39
C ASP A 63 -11.72 2.64 2.49
N LEU A 64 -11.41 2.14 3.69
CA LEU A 64 -11.14 0.72 3.88
C LEU A 64 -12.45 -0.10 3.79
N PRO A 65 -12.48 -1.17 2.98
CA PRO A 65 -13.69 -1.98 2.82
C PRO A 65 -13.98 -2.88 4.04
N ASP A 66 -15.24 -2.90 4.48
CA ASP A 66 -15.71 -3.63 5.68
C ASP A 66 -15.51 -5.16 5.65
N HIS A 67 -15.48 -5.75 4.45
CA HIS A 67 -15.57 -7.21 4.26
C HIS A 67 -14.45 -7.80 3.41
N SER A 68 -13.42 -7.02 3.09
CA SER A 68 -12.28 -7.53 2.33
C SER A 68 -10.95 -7.06 2.94
N PRO A 69 -10.04 -7.98 3.30
CA PRO A 69 -8.76 -7.57 3.85
C PRO A 69 -7.94 -6.81 2.81
N ARG A 70 -7.29 -5.74 3.30
CA ARG A 70 -6.35 -4.90 2.54
C ARG A 70 -5.02 -4.82 3.27
N PHE A 71 -3.96 -4.51 2.53
CA PHE A 71 -2.68 -4.12 3.11
C PHE A 71 -2.56 -2.61 3.08
N VAL A 72 -2.05 -2.02 4.16
CA VAL A 72 -1.77 -0.58 4.22
C VAL A 72 -0.27 -0.41 4.30
N LEU A 73 0.30 0.36 3.37
CA LEU A 73 1.67 0.85 3.48
C LEU A 73 1.63 2.25 4.07
N LEU A 74 1.99 2.37 5.34
CA LEU A 74 1.98 3.62 6.09
C LEU A 74 3.40 4.16 6.26
N SER A 75 3.62 5.40 5.83
CA SER A 75 4.78 6.21 6.14
C SER A 75 4.37 7.26 7.18
N TYR A 76 4.62 6.96 8.45
CA TYR A 76 4.26 7.84 9.55
C TYR A 76 5.49 8.66 10.02
N PRO A 77 5.42 10.00 10.01
CA PRO A 77 6.50 10.84 10.51
C PRO A 77 6.57 10.72 12.04
N LEU A 78 7.66 10.13 12.53
CA LEU A 78 7.97 10.06 13.96
C LEU A 78 9.09 11.05 14.28
N THR A 79 8.79 12.09 15.03
CA THR A 79 9.79 12.94 15.69
C THR A 79 10.04 12.38 17.09
N LEU A 80 11.29 12.02 17.39
CA LEU A 80 11.76 11.67 18.73
C LEU A 80 11.98 12.91 19.59
#